data_AF-A0A4D6HSI2-F1
#
_entry.id   AF-A0A4D6HSI2-F1
#
_cell.length_a   1.000
_cell.length_b   1.000
_cell.length_c   1.000
_cell.angle_alpha   90.00
_cell.angle_beta   90.00
_cell.angle_gamma   90.00
#
_symmetry.space_group_name_H-M   'P 1'
#
loop_
_entity.id
_entity.type
_entity.pdbx_description
1 polymer ?
#
loop_
_entity_poly.entity_id
_entity_poly.type
_entity_poly.pdbx_seq_one_letter_code
_entity_poly.pdbx_strand_id
1 'polypeptide(L)'
;MSNCGSRNTVDQLLGHTKGPANPVTDRDLARARSSAYIVHGNFHELAQMCDNISTTGTIVVEQGVDETDVENEVYRRVHNYVSSLYSYNEQIRSILNKRLKQHIRKGRFLPARDDKAAPEYARRGTFLWGLRNDFQHGDYWCLKVKSEGTQDGSDYYQLSFQKQDFEATPKGDLDSAGDYLAHAPDGDQRYPLPYIGSFHRNLFSEFENAFEEWCNKNRA
;
A
#
# COMPACT_ATOMS: atom_id res chain seq x y z
N MET A 1 -0.35 -31.36 -17.04
CA MET A 1 0.18 -31.31 -15.66
C MET A 1 -0.14 -29.95 -15.10
N SER A 2 -1.07 -29.86 -14.16
CA SER A 2 -1.47 -28.59 -13.55
C SER A 2 -0.34 -28.12 -12.65
N ASN A 3 0.38 -27.06 -13.05
CA ASN A 3 1.28 -26.34 -12.16
C ASN A 3 0.42 -25.78 -11.03
N CYS A 4 0.37 -26.47 -9.89
CA CYS A 4 -0.16 -25.91 -8.66
C CYS A 4 0.86 -24.86 -8.23
N GLY A 5 0.67 -23.61 -8.69
CA GLY A 5 1.54 -22.48 -8.36
C GLY A 5 1.61 -22.28 -6.84
N SER A 6 2.70 -21.67 -6.37
CA SER A 6 2.87 -21.40 -4.94
C SER A 6 1.74 -20.51 -4.42
N ARG A 7 1.26 -20.83 -3.21
CA ARG A 7 0.35 -19.97 -2.46
C ARG A 7 1.06 -18.82 -1.76
N ASN A 8 2.39 -18.83 -1.70
CA ASN A 8 3.17 -17.77 -1.09
C ASN A 8 3.26 -16.57 -2.04
N THR A 9 2.81 -15.40 -1.57
CA THR A 9 2.74 -14.17 -2.38
C THR A 9 4.11 -13.67 -2.86
N VAL A 10 5.21 -13.99 -2.15
CA VAL A 10 6.57 -13.69 -2.61
C VAL A 10 6.95 -14.59 -3.78
N ASP A 11 6.67 -15.89 -3.72
CA ASP A 11 6.93 -16.78 -4.86
C ASP A 11 6.10 -16.37 -6.10
N GLN A 12 4.86 -15.93 -5.90
CA GLN A 12 4.01 -15.39 -6.97
C GLN A 12 4.61 -14.12 -7.56
N LEU A 13 5.08 -13.19 -6.72
CA LEU A 13 5.78 -11.98 -7.14
C LEU A 13 7.04 -12.29 -7.95
N LEU A 14 7.80 -13.31 -7.55
CA LEU A 14 9.01 -13.76 -8.25
C LEU A 14 8.69 -14.54 -9.54
N GLY A 15 7.50 -15.13 -9.64
CA GLY A 15 7.09 -16.01 -10.73
C GLY A 15 7.72 -17.40 -10.67
N HIS A 16 8.30 -17.78 -9.52
CA HIS A 16 8.95 -19.07 -9.31
C HIS A 16 9.09 -19.40 -7.82
N THR A 17 9.33 -20.67 -7.50
CA THR A 17 9.57 -21.16 -6.13
C THR A 17 11.04 -21.46 -5.82
N LYS A 18 11.96 -21.12 -6.74
CA LYS A 18 13.39 -21.30 -6.50
C LYS A 18 13.80 -20.42 -5.31
N GLY A 19 14.38 -21.04 -4.29
CA GLY A 19 14.96 -20.36 -3.13
C GLY A 19 16.10 -19.41 -3.52
N PRO A 20 16.63 -18.66 -2.55
CA PRO A 20 17.68 -17.69 -2.82
C PRO A 20 18.98 -18.38 -3.23
N ALA A 21 19.78 -17.66 -4.02
CA ALA A 21 21.11 -18.09 -4.41
C ALA A 21 22.13 -17.97 -3.29
N ASN A 22 21.88 -17.08 -2.32
CA ASN A 22 22.67 -16.91 -1.11
C ASN A 22 21.75 -17.03 0.11
N PRO A 23 22.19 -17.66 1.22
CA PRO A 23 21.39 -17.76 2.42
C PRO A 23 20.87 -16.39 2.90
N VAL A 24 19.64 -16.39 3.42
CA VAL A 24 19.05 -15.21 4.07
C VAL A 24 19.72 -15.03 5.43
N THR A 25 20.06 -13.78 5.76
CA THR A 25 20.69 -13.46 7.05
C THR A 25 19.68 -12.89 8.02
N ASP A 26 19.95 -13.05 9.32
CA ASP A 26 19.16 -12.45 10.41
C ASP A 26 19.00 -10.94 10.25
N ARG A 27 20.03 -10.28 9.71
CA ARG A 27 20.01 -8.85 9.42
C ARG A 27 18.98 -8.50 8.34
N ASP A 28 18.76 -9.35 7.35
CA ASP A 28 17.75 -9.10 6.32
C ASP A 28 16.34 -9.19 6.93
N LEU A 29 16.09 -10.24 7.73
CA LEU A 29 14.82 -10.43 8.41
C LEU A 29 14.54 -9.30 9.41
N ALA A 30 15.54 -8.91 10.22
CA ALA A 30 15.42 -7.79 11.15
C ALA A 30 15.09 -6.48 10.43
N ARG A 31 15.73 -6.19 9.29
CA ARG A 31 15.42 -4.98 8.49
C ARG A 31 14.01 -5.00 7.93
N ALA A 32 13.54 -6.15 7.43
CA ALA A 32 12.17 -6.29 6.93
C ALA A 32 11.16 -6.04 8.05
N ARG A 33 11.36 -6.66 9.22
CA ARG A 33 10.52 -6.48 10.42
C ARG A 33 10.49 -5.05 10.92
N SER A 34 11.65 -4.41 11.03
CA SER A 34 11.71 -3.00 11.44
C SER A 34 10.96 -2.09 10.47
N SER A 35 11.04 -2.36 9.16
CA SER A 35 10.30 -1.60 8.18
C SER A 35 8.80 -1.87 8.24
N ALA A 36 8.37 -3.12 8.47
CA ALA A 36 6.96 -3.47 8.62
C ALA A 36 6.35 -2.84 9.88
N TYR A 37 7.09 -2.81 10.99
CA TYR A 37 6.68 -2.14 12.22
C TYR A 37 6.29 -0.67 11.99
N ILE A 38 7.05 0.05 11.15
CA ILE A 38 6.73 1.45 10.79
C ILE A 38 5.44 1.52 9.97
N VAL A 39 5.20 0.58 9.05
CA VAL A 39 3.95 0.52 8.27
C VAL A 39 2.75 0.27 9.20
N HIS A 40 2.86 -0.67 10.14
CA HIS A 40 1.81 -0.92 11.13
C HIS A 40 1.55 0.28 12.03
N GLY A 41 2.60 0.97 12.49
CA GLY A 41 2.46 2.19 13.29
C GLY A 41 1.67 3.27 12.55
N ASN A 42 2.06 3.60 11.32
CA ASN A 42 1.35 4.59 10.51
C ASN A 42 -0.09 4.17 10.17
N PHE A 43 -0.31 2.88 9.93
CA PHE A 43 -1.67 2.35 9.72
C PHE A 43 -2.52 2.49 10.99
N HIS A 44 -1.95 2.15 12.15
CA HIS A 44 -2.66 2.24 13.42
C HIS A 44 -3.11 3.68 13.72
N GLU A 45 -2.21 4.64 13.54
CA GLU A 45 -2.52 6.07 13.71
C GLU A 45 -3.61 6.54 12.75
N LEU A 46 -3.54 6.14 11.47
CA LEU A 46 -4.56 6.47 10.48
C LEU A 46 -5.91 5.82 10.82
N ALA A 47 -5.89 4.57 11.26
CA ALA A 47 -7.08 3.81 11.61
C ALA A 47 -7.79 4.35 12.85
N GLN A 48 -7.05 4.91 13.81
CA GLN A 48 -7.61 5.51 15.03
C GLN A 48 -8.44 6.77 14.78
N MET A 49 -8.21 7.47 13.66
CA MET A 49 -9.03 8.62 13.27
C MET A 49 -10.40 8.21 12.73
N CYS A 50 -10.56 6.93 12.36
CA CYS A 50 -11.77 6.43 11.73
C CYS A 50 -12.64 5.67 12.74
N ASP A 51 -13.95 5.72 12.55
CA ASP A 51 -14.88 4.80 13.22
C ASP A 51 -14.53 3.34 12.91
N ASN A 52 -14.35 3.04 11.62
CA ASN A 52 -13.86 1.78 11.09
C ASN A 52 -13.25 2.01 9.71
N ILE A 53 -11.92 2.08 9.68
CA ILE A 53 -11.16 2.30 8.44
C ILE A 53 -11.42 1.26 7.35
N SER A 54 -11.90 0.06 7.64
CA SER A 54 -12.05 -1.01 6.63
C SER A 54 -13.42 -1.06 5.97
N THR A 55 -14.41 -0.35 6.50
CA THR A 55 -15.80 -0.41 6.01
C THR A 55 -16.29 0.96 5.58
N THR A 56 -16.41 1.87 6.53
CA THR A 56 -16.97 3.21 6.35
C THR A 56 -15.84 4.20 6.06
N GLY A 57 -14.74 4.09 6.81
CA GLY A 57 -13.63 5.02 6.77
C GLY A 57 -14.07 6.45 7.07
N THR A 58 -15.09 6.59 7.91
CA THR A 58 -15.58 7.89 8.34
C THR A 58 -14.64 8.40 9.42
N ILE A 59 -14.10 9.58 9.20
CA ILE A 59 -13.23 10.28 10.15
C ILE A 59 -14.12 10.89 11.22
N VAL A 60 -13.77 10.67 12.49
CA VAL A 60 -14.52 11.18 13.63
C VAL A 60 -13.60 12.06 14.46
N VAL A 61 -14.02 13.31 14.67
CA VAL A 61 -13.28 14.28 15.50
C VAL A 61 -14.21 14.93 16.52
N GLU A 62 -13.63 15.47 17.59
CA GLU A 62 -14.37 16.28 18.55
C GLU A 62 -15.02 17.48 17.84
N GLN A 63 -16.25 17.82 18.24
CA GLN A 63 -16.96 18.94 17.63
C GLN A 63 -16.21 20.26 17.77
N GLY A 64 -16.15 21.03 16.67
CA GLY A 64 -15.59 22.38 16.66
C GLY A 64 -14.08 22.45 16.38
N VAL A 65 -13.47 21.34 15.96
CA VAL A 65 -12.15 21.34 15.34
C VAL A 65 -12.23 22.01 13.96
N ASP A 66 -11.22 22.81 13.60
CA ASP A 66 -11.18 23.48 12.29
C ASP A 66 -11.10 22.45 11.15
N GLU A 67 -11.92 22.62 10.12
CA GLU A 67 -11.97 21.68 8.98
C GLU A 67 -10.61 21.58 8.26
N THR A 68 -9.85 22.68 8.19
CA THR A 68 -8.52 22.70 7.57
C THR A 68 -7.53 21.87 8.38
N ASP A 69 -7.64 21.89 9.71
CA ASP A 69 -6.80 21.07 10.59
C ASP A 69 -7.12 19.58 10.44
N VAL A 70 -8.42 19.23 10.33
CA VAL A 70 -8.85 17.86 10.02
C VAL A 70 -8.29 17.42 8.66
N GLU A 71 -8.44 18.25 7.63
CA GLU A 71 -7.95 17.97 6.28
C GLU A 71 -6.43 17.70 6.26
N ASN A 72 -5.66 18.62 6.83
CA ASN A 72 -4.19 18.51 6.92
C ASN A 72 -3.76 17.25 7.66
N GLU A 73 -4.42 16.92 8.77
CA GLU A 73 -4.09 15.74 9.56
C GLU A 73 -4.40 14.44 8.79
N VAL A 74 -5.55 14.36 8.11
CA VAL A 74 -5.91 13.23 7.27
C VAL A 74 -4.88 13.04 6.15
N TYR A 75 -4.52 14.10 5.43
CA TYR A 75 -3.53 14.03 4.35
C TYR A 75 -2.16 13.59 4.86
N ARG A 76 -1.71 14.15 5.99
CA ARG A 76 -0.45 13.77 6.62
C ARG A 76 -0.42 12.28 6.99
N ARG A 77 -1.50 11.75 7.58
CA ARG A 77 -1.58 10.35 8.01
C ARG A 77 -1.65 9.39 6.83
N VAL A 78 -2.43 9.72 5.81
CA VAL A 78 -2.46 8.96 4.54
C VAL A 78 -1.09 8.97 3.89
N HIS A 79 -0.44 10.13 3.76
CA HIS A 79 0.92 10.26 3.21
C HIS A 79 1.93 9.41 3.97
N ASN A 80 1.92 9.47 5.30
CA ASN A 80 2.83 8.69 6.14
C ASN A 80 2.67 7.18 5.92
N TYR A 81 1.43 6.70 5.82
CA TYR A 81 1.14 5.31 5.54
C TYR A 81 1.65 4.87 4.16
N VAL A 82 1.28 5.60 3.09
CA VAL A 82 1.69 5.20 1.72
C VAL A 82 3.20 5.35 1.50
N SER A 83 3.84 6.31 2.17
CA SER A 83 5.29 6.50 2.13
C SER A 83 6.06 5.41 2.89
N SER A 84 5.56 4.94 4.03
CA SER A 84 6.18 3.81 4.73
C SER A 84 5.97 2.50 3.98
N LEU A 85 4.80 2.29 3.36
CA LEU A 85 4.53 1.13 2.51
C LEU A 85 5.47 1.09 1.30
N TYR A 86 5.68 2.22 0.62
CA TYR A 86 6.67 2.35 -0.46
C TYR A 86 8.07 1.95 0.02
N SER A 87 8.49 2.49 1.17
CA SER A 87 9.82 2.25 1.74
C SER A 87 10.01 0.77 2.10
N TYR A 88 8.99 0.13 2.65
CA TYR A 88 8.96 -1.30 2.91
C TYR A 88 9.14 -2.11 1.61
N ASN A 89 8.36 -1.82 0.56
CA ASN A 89 8.46 -2.52 -0.72
C ASN A 89 9.86 -2.38 -1.34
N GLU A 90 10.46 -1.19 -1.29
CA GLU A 90 11.84 -0.99 -1.76
C GLU A 90 12.87 -1.74 -0.91
N GLN A 91 12.67 -1.84 0.40
CA GLN A 91 13.53 -2.61 1.30
C GLN A 91 13.44 -4.12 1.00
N ILE A 92 12.25 -4.66 0.77
CA ILE A 92 12.04 -6.04 0.34
C ILE A 92 12.68 -6.30 -1.02
N ARG A 93 12.43 -5.42 -1.99
CA ARG A 93 13.06 -5.48 -3.32
C ARG A 93 14.58 -5.48 -3.24
N SER A 94 15.17 -4.68 -2.35
CA SER A 94 16.61 -4.65 -2.12
C SER A 94 17.15 -5.96 -1.54
N ILE A 95 16.43 -6.57 -0.58
CA ILE A 95 16.82 -7.86 0.01
C ILE A 95 16.75 -8.96 -1.06
N LEU A 96 15.64 -9.03 -1.80
CA LEU A 96 15.45 -10.00 -2.88
C LEU A 96 16.55 -9.89 -3.94
N ASN A 97 16.89 -8.68 -4.39
CA ASN A 97 17.99 -8.45 -5.34
C ASN A 97 19.36 -8.91 -4.81
N LYS A 98 19.60 -8.82 -3.50
CA LYS A 98 20.86 -9.26 -2.89
C LYS A 98 20.95 -10.78 -2.77
N ARG A 99 19.81 -11.45 -2.56
CA ARG A 99 19.75 -12.89 -2.27
C ARG A 99 19.45 -13.75 -3.49
N LEU A 100 18.80 -13.20 -4.50
CA LEU A 100 18.50 -13.87 -5.77
C LEU A 100 19.57 -13.56 -6.82
N LYS A 101 19.76 -14.47 -7.77
CA LYS A 101 20.52 -14.21 -9.02
C LYS A 101 19.73 -13.39 -10.04
N GLN A 102 18.43 -13.20 -9.80
CA GLN A 102 17.54 -12.44 -10.65
C GLN A 102 17.47 -10.99 -10.17
N HIS A 103 17.56 -10.05 -11.11
CA HIS A 103 17.29 -8.65 -10.83
C HIS A 103 15.78 -8.40 -10.73
N ILE A 104 15.30 -8.01 -9.55
CA ILE A 104 13.92 -7.64 -9.27
C ILE A 104 13.75 -6.13 -9.52
N ARG A 105 13.16 -5.82 -10.68
CA ARG A 105 12.78 -4.46 -11.09
C ARG A 105 11.57 -3.95 -10.29
N LYS A 106 11.37 -2.63 -10.28
CA LYS A 106 10.21 -1.99 -9.64
C LYS A 106 8.87 -2.46 -10.22
N GLY A 107 8.81 -2.74 -11.53
CA GLY A 107 7.62 -3.24 -12.21
C GLY A 107 7.03 -4.53 -11.63
N ARG A 108 7.81 -5.33 -10.89
CA ARG A 108 7.25 -6.48 -10.15
C ARG A 108 6.25 -6.08 -9.07
N PHE A 109 6.41 -4.89 -8.49
CA PHE A 109 5.48 -4.29 -7.53
C PHE A 109 4.52 -3.29 -8.18
N LEU A 110 4.73 -2.96 -9.45
CA LEU A 110 3.96 -2.00 -10.26
C LEU A 110 3.62 -2.65 -11.61
N PRO A 111 2.77 -3.69 -11.61
CA PRO A 111 2.42 -4.43 -12.80
C PRO A 111 1.78 -3.51 -13.85
N ALA A 112 2.10 -3.77 -15.12
CA ALA A 112 1.43 -3.13 -16.25
C ALA A 112 -0.08 -3.42 -16.21
N ARG A 113 -0.86 -2.60 -16.92
CA ARG A 113 -2.33 -2.65 -16.95
C ARG A 113 -2.89 -4.03 -17.35
N ASP A 114 -2.20 -4.75 -18.21
CA ASP A 114 -2.60 -6.04 -18.76
C ASP A 114 -1.98 -7.25 -18.03
N ASP A 115 -1.12 -7.03 -17.02
CA ASP A 115 -0.50 -8.11 -16.25
C ASP A 115 -1.48 -8.75 -15.25
N LYS A 116 -2.29 -9.67 -15.78
CA LYS A 116 -3.23 -10.47 -14.99
C LYS A 116 -2.54 -11.51 -14.09
N ALA A 117 -1.26 -11.81 -14.35
CA ALA A 117 -0.50 -12.80 -13.59
C ALA A 117 0.10 -12.23 -12.30
N ALA A 118 0.16 -10.89 -12.17
CA ALA A 118 0.64 -10.24 -10.97
C ALA A 118 -0.22 -10.60 -9.74
N PRO A 119 0.43 -10.81 -8.56
CA PRO A 119 -0.29 -11.10 -7.33
C PRO A 119 -1.17 -9.92 -6.92
N GLU A 120 -2.25 -10.21 -6.20
CA GLU A 120 -3.22 -9.20 -5.79
C GLU A 120 -2.58 -8.07 -4.95
N TYR A 121 -1.59 -8.41 -4.11
CA TYR A 121 -0.78 -7.44 -3.40
C TYR A 121 -0.17 -6.36 -4.32
N ALA A 122 0.46 -6.77 -5.42
CA ALA A 122 1.09 -5.84 -6.36
C ALA A 122 0.04 -5.05 -7.17
N ARG A 123 -1.02 -5.72 -7.62
CA ARG A 123 -2.13 -5.10 -8.34
C ARG A 123 -2.81 -4.01 -7.52
N ARG A 124 -3.25 -4.32 -6.30
CA ARG A 124 -3.90 -3.33 -5.42
C ARG A 124 -2.90 -2.31 -4.85
N GLY A 125 -1.65 -2.73 -4.60
CA GLY A 125 -0.59 -1.83 -4.15
C GLY A 125 -0.23 -0.74 -5.17
N THR A 126 -0.53 -0.97 -6.45
CA THR A 126 -0.30 -0.02 -7.53
C THR A 126 -1.03 1.30 -7.29
N PHE A 127 -2.31 1.28 -6.91
CA PHE A 127 -3.06 2.50 -6.59
C PHE A 127 -2.43 3.29 -5.43
N LEU A 128 -2.05 2.61 -4.35
CA LEU A 128 -1.42 3.25 -3.18
C LEU A 128 -0.06 3.87 -3.51
N TRP A 129 0.68 3.26 -4.43
CA TRP A 129 1.92 3.83 -4.96
C TRP A 129 1.65 5.07 -5.80
N GLY A 130 0.56 5.05 -6.58
CA GLY A 130 0.05 6.19 -7.32
C GLY A 130 -0.24 7.38 -6.40
N LEU A 131 -1.03 7.16 -5.33
CA LEU A 131 -1.31 8.19 -4.31
C LEU A 131 -0.03 8.78 -3.73
N ARG A 132 0.92 7.93 -3.36
CA ARG A 132 2.22 8.38 -2.84
C ARG A 132 2.96 9.26 -3.86
N ASN A 133 2.96 8.90 -5.14
CA ASN A 133 3.65 9.66 -6.18
C ASN A 133 2.97 10.99 -6.49
N ASP A 134 1.64 11.04 -6.42
CA ASP A 134 0.86 12.27 -6.53
C ASP A 134 1.25 13.24 -5.40
N PHE A 135 1.29 12.79 -4.15
CA PHE A 135 1.65 13.63 -2.99
C PHE A 135 3.10 14.14 -3.02
N GLN A 136 4.02 13.45 -3.69
CA GLN A 136 5.38 13.94 -3.85
C GLN A 136 5.50 15.11 -4.83
N HIS A 137 4.49 15.32 -5.66
CA HIS A 137 4.55 16.20 -6.82
C HIS A 137 3.39 17.21 -6.91
N GLY A 138 2.33 17.08 -6.09
CA GLY A 138 1.18 17.99 -6.05
C GLY A 138 0.52 18.02 -4.67
N ASP A 139 -0.22 19.11 -4.39
CA ASP A 139 -0.78 19.46 -3.09
C ASP A 139 -2.02 18.62 -2.69
N TYR A 140 -1.97 17.30 -2.87
CA TYR A 140 -3.07 16.37 -2.56
C TYR A 140 -4.35 16.60 -3.39
N TRP A 141 -4.26 17.18 -4.59
CA TRP A 141 -5.42 17.59 -5.39
C TRP A 141 -6.39 16.45 -5.73
N CYS A 142 -5.89 15.22 -5.83
CA CYS A 142 -6.72 14.04 -6.05
C CYS A 142 -7.50 13.59 -4.82
N LEU A 143 -7.32 14.23 -3.66
CA LEU A 143 -8.04 13.94 -2.43
C LEU A 143 -8.91 15.13 -2.00
N LYS A 144 -10.06 14.80 -1.41
CA LYS A 144 -10.93 15.80 -0.81
C LYS A 144 -11.58 15.27 0.45
N VAL A 145 -11.37 15.97 1.55
CA VAL A 145 -12.10 15.79 2.81
C VAL A 145 -13.40 16.59 2.73
N LYS A 146 -14.52 15.99 3.14
CA LYS A 146 -15.83 16.63 3.19
C LYS A 146 -16.51 16.33 4.51
N SER A 147 -17.11 17.34 5.12
CA SER A 147 -18.00 17.14 6.27
C SER A 147 -19.27 16.38 5.87
N GLU A 148 -19.62 15.37 6.65
CA GLU A 148 -20.87 14.60 6.58
C GLU A 148 -21.87 15.04 7.65
N GLY A 149 -21.50 16.04 8.47
CA GLY A 149 -22.32 16.62 9.53
C GLY A 149 -21.82 16.33 10.94
N THR A 150 -22.61 16.75 11.92
CA THR A 150 -22.32 16.64 13.35
C THR A 150 -23.36 15.75 14.02
N GLN A 151 -22.91 14.78 14.82
CA GLN A 151 -23.79 13.91 15.61
C GLN A 151 -23.15 13.57 16.96
N ASP A 152 -23.94 13.60 18.03
CA ASP A 152 -23.52 13.19 19.38
C ASP A 152 -22.24 13.91 19.89
N GLY A 153 -22.07 15.18 19.54
CA GLY A 153 -20.92 16.00 19.93
C GLY A 153 -19.63 15.70 19.16
N SER A 154 -19.72 15.00 18.04
CA SER A 154 -18.60 14.72 17.13
C SER A 154 -18.91 15.22 15.71
N ASP A 155 -17.89 15.71 15.02
CA ASP A 155 -17.96 16.06 13.60
C ASP A 155 -17.44 14.87 12.76
N TYR A 156 -18.16 14.57 11.67
CA TYR A 156 -17.88 13.42 10.80
C TYR A 156 -17.40 13.91 9.44
N TYR A 157 -16.37 13.26 8.91
CA TYR A 157 -15.81 13.60 7.61
C TYR A 157 -15.57 12.34 6.76
N GLN A 158 -15.60 12.52 5.43
CA GLN A 158 -15.29 11.47 4.47
C GLN A 158 -14.13 11.92 3.57
N LEU A 159 -13.12 11.06 3.43
CA LEU A 159 -12.07 11.23 2.42
C LEU A 159 -12.54 10.63 1.10
N SER A 160 -12.49 11.42 0.03
CA SER A 160 -12.86 10.99 -1.32
C SER A 160 -11.71 11.18 -2.31
N PHE A 161 -11.60 10.27 -3.28
CA PHE A 161 -10.66 10.35 -4.39
C PHE A 161 -11.30 10.99 -5.63
N GLN A 162 -10.63 12.00 -6.19
CA GLN A 162 -11.02 12.70 -7.41
C GLN A 162 -10.12 12.25 -8.57
N LYS A 163 -10.62 11.29 -9.34
CA LYS A 163 -9.89 10.68 -10.46
C LYS A 163 -9.45 11.69 -11.53
N GLN A 164 -10.23 12.74 -11.77
CA GLN A 164 -9.87 13.75 -12.77
C GLN A 164 -8.69 14.63 -12.34
N ASP A 165 -8.41 14.71 -11.04
CA ASP A 165 -7.36 15.55 -10.45
C ASP A 165 -6.10 14.73 -10.10
N PHE A 166 -6.03 13.49 -10.58
CA PHE A 166 -4.93 12.56 -10.31
C PHE A 166 -3.85 12.64 -11.39
N GLU A 167 -2.70 13.20 -11.03
CA GLU A 167 -1.61 13.54 -11.95
C GLU A 167 -0.27 12.88 -11.55
N ALA A 168 -0.34 11.67 -10.99
CA ALA A 168 0.85 10.94 -10.57
C ALA A 168 1.84 10.71 -11.73
N THR A 169 3.09 11.12 -11.53
CA THR A 169 4.16 10.87 -12.50
C THR A 169 4.39 9.35 -12.65
N PRO A 170 4.31 8.78 -13.87
CA PRO A 170 4.52 7.35 -14.10
C PRO A 170 5.91 6.87 -13.63
N LYS A 171 5.97 5.68 -13.03
CA LYS A 171 7.20 5.01 -12.58
C LYS A 171 7.09 3.51 -12.81
N GLY A 172 8.24 2.83 -12.91
CA GLY A 172 8.28 1.37 -13.08
C GLY A 172 7.96 1.00 -14.52
N ASP A 173 6.99 0.10 -14.70
CA ASP A 173 6.54 -0.39 -16.01
C ASP A 173 5.19 0.28 -16.41
N LEU A 174 4.94 1.51 -15.92
CA LEU A 174 3.71 2.27 -16.17
C LEU A 174 3.97 3.39 -17.19
N ASP A 175 3.03 3.60 -18.12
CA ASP A 175 3.16 4.55 -19.23
C ASP A 175 2.42 5.87 -18.97
N SER A 176 1.41 5.85 -18.09
CA SER A 176 0.55 7.00 -17.77
C SER A 176 0.09 7.01 -16.31
N ALA A 177 -0.34 8.18 -15.81
CA ALA A 177 -0.92 8.30 -14.46
C ALA A 177 -2.10 7.33 -14.29
N GLY A 178 -2.94 7.19 -15.32
CA GLY A 178 -4.10 6.29 -15.32
C GLY A 178 -3.76 4.82 -15.11
N ASP A 179 -2.51 4.39 -15.35
CA ASP A 179 -2.11 3.00 -15.13
C ASP A 179 -2.01 2.65 -13.64
N TYR A 180 -1.83 3.65 -12.77
CA TYR A 180 -1.94 3.43 -11.32
C TYR A 180 -3.35 2.99 -10.88
N LEU A 181 -4.35 3.30 -11.70
CA LEU A 181 -5.77 3.03 -11.43
C LEU A 181 -6.24 1.73 -12.12
N ALA A 182 -5.40 1.11 -12.94
CA ALA A 182 -5.77 -0.02 -13.80
C ALA A 182 -6.34 -1.22 -13.03
N HIS A 183 -5.86 -1.43 -11.81
CA HIS A 183 -6.12 -2.61 -11.00
C HIS A 183 -6.99 -2.35 -9.77
N ALA A 184 -7.43 -1.10 -9.57
CA ALA A 184 -8.34 -0.72 -8.50
C ALA A 184 -9.72 -0.40 -9.11
N PRO A 185 -10.78 -1.15 -8.79
CA PRO A 185 -12.13 -0.82 -9.26
C PRO A 185 -12.52 0.61 -8.85
N ASP A 186 -13.23 1.33 -9.72
CA ASP A 186 -13.64 2.72 -9.46
C ASP A 186 -14.44 2.87 -8.15
N GLY A 187 -15.23 1.86 -7.79
CA GLY A 187 -15.96 1.82 -6.51
C GLY A 187 -15.05 1.70 -5.29
N ASP A 188 -13.95 0.97 -5.40
CA ASP A 188 -13.03 0.71 -4.29
C ASP A 188 -12.13 1.93 -4.04
N GLN A 189 -11.72 2.63 -5.10
CA GLN A 189 -10.83 3.79 -4.96
C GLN A 189 -11.55 5.09 -4.60
N ARG A 190 -12.87 5.19 -4.84
CA ARG A 190 -13.67 6.38 -4.50
C ARG A 190 -13.49 6.81 -3.04
N TYR A 191 -13.31 5.85 -2.13
CA TYR A 191 -13.04 6.06 -0.71
C TYR A 191 -11.69 5.42 -0.33
N PRO A 192 -10.60 6.21 -0.30
CA PRO A 192 -9.27 5.68 -0.05
C PRO A 192 -9.07 5.01 1.32
N LEU A 193 -9.79 5.45 2.36
CA LEU A 193 -9.64 4.91 3.71
C LEU A 193 -10.10 3.43 3.81
N PRO A 194 -11.32 3.05 3.38
CA PRO A 194 -11.73 1.64 3.19
C PRO A 194 -10.74 0.82 2.36
N TYR A 195 -10.22 1.41 1.28
CA TYR A 195 -9.24 0.74 0.44
C TYR A 195 -7.95 0.41 1.20
N ILE A 196 -7.39 1.40 1.91
CA ILE A 196 -6.20 1.26 2.76
C ILE A 196 -6.45 0.24 3.87
N GLY A 197 -7.60 0.30 4.54
CA GLY A 197 -8.01 -0.64 5.59
C GLY A 197 -8.02 -2.09 5.08
N SER A 198 -8.71 -2.33 3.97
CA SER A 198 -8.78 -3.64 3.32
C SER A 198 -7.39 -4.12 2.85
N PHE A 199 -6.62 -3.26 2.19
CA PHE A 199 -5.28 -3.60 1.71
C PHE A 199 -4.36 -3.98 2.86
N HIS A 200 -4.32 -3.18 3.93
CA HIS A 200 -3.42 -3.41 5.05
C HIS A 200 -3.72 -4.75 5.73
N ARG A 201 -4.98 -4.96 6.11
CA ARG A 201 -5.39 -6.13 6.90
C ARG A 201 -5.30 -7.43 6.11
N ASN A 202 -5.61 -7.39 4.81
CA ASN A 202 -5.72 -8.62 4.01
C ASN A 202 -4.47 -8.88 3.18
N LEU A 203 -3.86 -7.85 2.58
CA LEU A 203 -2.80 -8.04 1.59
C LEU A 203 -1.41 -7.73 2.15
N PHE A 204 -1.25 -6.63 2.88
CA PHE A 204 0.03 -6.29 3.49
C PHE A 204 0.44 -7.31 4.55
N SER A 205 -0.45 -7.63 5.49
CA SER A 205 -0.17 -8.65 6.51
C SER A 205 0.09 -10.04 5.91
N GLU A 206 -0.63 -10.43 4.86
CA GLU A 206 -0.35 -11.69 4.16
C GLU A 206 1.03 -11.67 3.48
N PHE A 207 1.35 -10.59 2.76
CA PHE A 207 2.62 -10.43 2.08
C PHE A 207 3.81 -10.42 3.05
N GLU A 208 3.67 -9.71 4.17
CA GLU A 208 4.67 -9.69 5.24
C GLU A 208 4.93 -11.10 5.79
N ASN A 209 3.88 -11.81 6.18
CA ASN A 209 3.99 -13.18 6.68
C ASN A 209 4.62 -14.11 5.63
N ALA A 210 4.20 -13.98 4.37
CA ALA A 210 4.76 -14.74 3.26
C ALA A 210 6.26 -14.48 3.07
N PHE A 211 6.70 -13.23 3.24
CA PHE A 211 8.11 -12.87 3.19
C PHE A 211 8.89 -13.41 4.38
N GLU A 212 8.36 -13.33 5.60
CA GLU A 212 8.99 -13.92 6.77
C GLU A 212 9.16 -15.44 6.63
N GLU A 213 8.12 -16.13 6.18
CA GLU A 213 8.19 -17.56 5.88
C GLU A 213 9.28 -17.87 4.85
N TRP A 214 9.34 -17.08 3.78
CA TRP A 214 10.35 -17.23 2.74
C TRP A 214 11.75 -17.03 3.32
N CYS A 215 11.95 -16.05 4.20
CA CYS A 215 13.22 -15.83 4.91
C CYS A 215 13.57 -17.00 5.83
N ASN A 216 12.64 -17.46 6.65
CA ASN A 216 12.87 -18.52 7.64
C ASN A 216 13.19 -19.87 6.99
N LYS A 217 12.51 -20.22 5.88
CA LYS A 217 12.78 -21.45 5.11
C LYS A 217 14.18 -21.47 4.48
N ASN A 218 14.78 -20.30 4.27
CA ASN A 218 16.04 -20.13 3.53
C ASN A 218 17.14 -19.47 4.37
N ARG A 219 17.02 -19.53 5.70
CA ARG A 219 17.98 -18.98 6.65
C ARG A 219 19.23 -19.86 6.69
N ALA A 220 20.38 -19.23 6.89
CA ALA A 220 21.66 -19.91 7.15
C ALA A 220 21.65 -20.65 8.49
#